data_AF-A0A839XPZ6-F1
#
_entry.id   AF-A0A839XPZ6-F1
#
_cell.length_a   1.000
_cell.length_b   1.000
_cell.length_c   1.000
_cell.angle_alpha   90.00
_cell.angle_beta   90.00
_cell.angle_gamma   90.00
#
_symmetry.space_group_name_H-M   'P 1'
#
loop_
_entity.id
_entity.type
_entity.pdbx_description
1 polymer ?
#
loop_
_entity_poly.entity_id
_entity_poly.type
_entity_poly.pdbx_seq_one_letter_code
_entity_poly.pdbx_strand_id
1 'polypeptide(L)'
;MTMKTALALAGSAVAVLATVSACGGPVEDIDALRDAYVEAGGGCDDFELSDDTNRPSRWTATATCDGSTLLFLYSDAESRDADIASFKSVAEDRESKLSNTHGITGEYWIITPSEDYDIAKTMDGKIVSFP
;
A
#
# COMPACT_ATOMS: atom_id res chain seq x y z
N MET A 1 -45.54 -26.76 -46.41
CA MET A 1 -45.52 -25.86 -45.24
C MET A 1 -44.21 -26.05 -44.50
N THR A 2 -43.26 -25.13 -44.73
CA THR A 2 -42.48 -24.32 -43.75
C THR A 2 -42.56 -24.82 -42.28
N MET A 3 -41.50 -24.93 -41.46
CA MET A 3 -40.09 -24.53 -41.50
C MET A 3 -39.34 -25.33 -40.40
N LYS A 4 -38.05 -25.57 -40.59
CA LYS A 4 -37.09 -26.03 -39.57
C LYS A 4 -36.91 -24.96 -38.48
N THR A 5 -36.74 -25.37 -37.23
CA THR A 5 -36.09 -24.53 -36.20
C THR A 5 -35.12 -25.40 -35.40
N ALA A 6 -33.83 -25.18 -35.65
CA ALA A 6 -32.76 -25.55 -34.75
C ALA A 6 -32.54 -24.38 -33.78
N LEU A 7 -32.35 -24.67 -32.50
CA LEU A 7 -31.82 -23.70 -31.54
C LEU A 7 -30.65 -24.36 -30.82
N ALA A 8 -29.44 -24.01 -31.24
CA ALA A 8 -28.25 -24.15 -30.43
C ALA A 8 -28.13 -22.88 -29.59
N LEU A 9 -28.00 -23.04 -28.27
CA LEU A 9 -27.53 -21.97 -27.38
C LEU A 9 -26.30 -22.50 -26.66
N ALA A 10 -25.16 -22.14 -27.24
CA ALA A 10 -23.90 -22.04 -26.53
C ALA A 10 -23.95 -20.83 -25.58
N GLY A 11 -23.29 -20.96 -24.42
CA GLY A 11 -23.07 -19.84 -23.50
C GLY A 11 -23.00 -20.36 -22.07
N SER A 12 -22.00 -20.08 -21.25
CA SER A 12 -20.75 -19.35 -21.46
C SER A 12 -19.77 -19.95 -20.46
N ALA A 13 -18.60 -20.38 -20.94
CA ALA A 13 -17.47 -20.56 -20.05
C ALA A 13 -17.10 -19.15 -19.55
N VAL A 14 -17.48 -18.83 -18.30
CA VAL A 14 -16.93 -17.65 -17.61
C VAL A 14 -15.47 -17.99 -17.33
N ALA A 15 -14.62 -17.71 -18.30
CA ALA A 15 -13.21 -17.51 -18.05
C ALA A 15 -13.13 -16.28 -17.16
N VAL A 16 -13.06 -16.50 -15.84
CA VAL A 16 -12.55 -15.50 -14.92
C VAL A 16 -11.10 -15.29 -15.34
N LEU A 17 -10.89 -14.32 -16.23
CA LEU A 17 -9.60 -13.70 -16.42
C LEU A 17 -9.27 -13.06 -15.07
N ALA A 18 -8.61 -13.81 -14.20
CA ALA A 18 -7.75 -13.22 -13.19
C ALA A 18 -6.65 -12.52 -13.98
N THR A 19 -6.90 -11.28 -14.38
CA THR A 19 -5.86 -10.33 -14.72
C THR A 19 -5.05 -10.14 -13.45
N VAL A 20 -4.06 -10.99 -13.25
CA VAL A 20 -2.90 -10.66 -12.43
C VAL A 20 -2.24 -9.48 -13.11
N SER A 21 -2.69 -8.27 -12.73
CA SER A 21 -2.00 -7.04 -13.04
C SER A 21 -0.70 -7.08 -12.26
N ALA A 22 0.38 -7.48 -12.90
CA ALA A 22 1.74 -7.34 -12.40
C ALA A 22 2.19 -5.85 -12.39
N CYS A 23 1.32 -4.95 -11.95
CA CYS A 23 1.51 -3.51 -11.89
C CYS A 23 0.60 -3.01 -10.77
N GLY A 24 1.20 -2.51 -9.69
CA GLY A 24 0.53 -1.94 -8.53
C GLY A 24 -0.59 -0.98 -8.95
N GLY A 25 -1.83 -1.45 -8.83
CA GLY A 25 -3.01 -0.63 -9.05
C GLY A 25 -3.04 0.54 -8.07
N PRO A 26 -3.98 1.49 -8.24
CA PRO A 26 -4.18 2.53 -7.26
C PRO A 26 -4.39 1.90 -5.88
N VAL A 27 -3.60 2.35 -4.90
CA VAL A 27 -3.77 1.95 -3.50
C VAL A 27 -5.00 2.69 -2.97
N GLU A 28 -6.12 1.99 -2.91
CA GLU A 28 -7.41 2.56 -2.49
C GLU A 28 -7.69 2.32 -1.00
N ASP A 29 -7.11 1.28 -0.41
CA ASP A 29 -7.23 0.92 1.00
C ASP A 29 -5.93 0.28 1.55
N ILE A 30 -5.93 -0.02 2.85
CA ILE A 30 -4.76 -0.53 3.56
C ILE A 30 -4.41 -1.98 3.20
N ASP A 31 -5.39 -2.78 2.79
CA ASP A 31 -5.17 -4.15 2.31
C ASP A 31 -4.51 -4.11 0.93
N ALA A 32 -4.95 -3.21 0.04
CA ALA A 32 -4.31 -2.98 -1.25
C ALA A 32 -2.87 -2.47 -1.10
N LEU A 33 -2.59 -1.63 -0.09
CA LEU A 33 -1.22 -1.19 0.21
C LEU A 33 -0.35 -2.36 0.66
N ARG A 34 -0.87 -3.21 1.56
CA ARG A 34 -0.18 -4.43 2.01
C ARG A 34 0.12 -5.35 0.83
N ASP A 35 -0.89 -5.65 0.02
CA ASP A 35 -0.75 -6.59 -1.08
C ASP A 35 0.26 -6.09 -2.12
N ALA A 36 0.24 -4.79 -2.43
CA ALA A 36 1.24 -4.16 -3.30
C ALA A 36 2.67 -4.23 -2.70
N TYR A 37 2.80 -4.05 -1.38
CA TYR A 37 4.09 -4.18 -0.69
C TYR A 37 4.63 -5.61 -0.73
N VAL A 38 3.77 -6.62 -0.48
CA VAL A 38 4.14 -8.04 -0.54
C VAL A 38 4.47 -8.46 -1.97
N GLU A 39 3.67 -8.05 -2.97
CA GLU A 39 3.93 -8.33 -4.38
C GLU A 39 5.27 -7.73 -4.84
N ALA A 40 5.63 -6.56 -4.30
CA ALA A 40 6.92 -5.92 -4.56
C ALA A 40 8.12 -6.61 -3.88
N GLY A 41 7.88 -7.63 -3.04
CA GLY A 41 8.91 -8.40 -2.34
C GLY A 41 9.06 -8.07 -0.85
N GLY A 42 8.17 -7.23 -0.29
CA GLY A 42 8.11 -6.94 1.13
C GLY A 42 7.61 -8.13 1.98
N GLY A 43 8.04 -8.18 3.25
CA GLY A 43 7.56 -9.16 4.22
C GLY A 43 6.32 -8.63 4.97
N CYS A 44 5.27 -9.43 5.03
CA CYS A 44 4.08 -9.12 5.83
C CYS A 44 3.30 -10.40 6.15
N ASP A 45 3.96 -11.33 6.84
CA ASP A 45 3.32 -12.60 7.23
C ASP A 45 2.31 -12.37 8.37
N ASP A 46 2.63 -11.43 9.28
CA ASP A 46 1.76 -10.99 10.36
C ASP A 46 1.29 -9.56 10.11
N PHE A 47 -0.01 -9.40 9.85
CA PHE A 47 -0.62 -8.12 9.51
C PHE A 47 -1.59 -7.68 10.61
N GLU A 48 -1.32 -6.53 11.21
CA GLU A 48 -2.14 -5.96 12.27
C GLU A 48 -2.64 -4.57 11.85
N LEU A 49 -3.95 -4.44 11.64
CA LEU A 49 -4.58 -3.14 11.47
C LEU A 49 -4.54 -2.39 12.81
N SER A 50 -4.08 -1.14 12.79
CA SER A 50 -4.11 -0.32 13.99
C SER A 50 -5.52 0.19 14.25
N ASP A 51 -6.13 -0.31 15.32
CA ASP A 51 -7.45 0.10 15.83
C ASP A 51 -7.38 1.39 16.67
N ASP A 52 -6.32 2.18 16.55
CA ASP A 52 -6.09 3.31 17.44
C ASP A 52 -7.16 4.40 17.25
N THR A 53 -8.09 4.47 18.19
CA THR A 53 -9.14 5.50 18.22
C THR A 53 -8.58 6.91 18.41
N ASN A 54 -7.30 7.04 18.79
CA ASN A 54 -6.58 8.31 18.89
C ASN A 54 -5.71 8.61 17.66
N ARG A 55 -5.94 7.90 16.54
CA ARG A 55 -5.22 8.13 15.30
C ARG A 55 -5.24 9.62 14.92
N PRO A 56 -4.11 10.20 14.50
CA PRO A 56 -4.10 11.53 13.89
C PRO A 56 -5.14 11.59 12.76
N SER A 57 -5.90 12.69 12.71
CA SER A 57 -6.99 12.87 11.74
C SER A 57 -6.54 12.84 10.28
N ARG A 58 -5.23 12.85 10.02
CA ARG A 58 -4.61 12.90 8.71
C ARG A 58 -4.48 11.53 8.05
N TRP A 59 -4.50 10.46 8.84
CA TRP A 59 -4.44 9.09 8.31
C TRP A 59 -5.86 8.61 8.02
N THR A 60 -6.06 7.87 6.94
CA THR A 60 -7.30 7.13 6.62
C THR A 60 -7.24 5.70 7.13
N ALA A 61 -6.05 5.12 7.17
CA ALA A 61 -5.76 3.81 7.76
C ALA A 61 -4.28 3.73 8.18
N THR A 62 -3.97 2.86 9.13
CA THR A 62 -2.61 2.48 9.44
C THR A 62 -2.57 1.03 9.89
N ALA A 63 -1.49 0.34 9.58
CA ALA A 63 -1.27 -1.06 9.93
C ALA A 63 0.21 -1.34 10.17
N THR A 64 0.50 -2.49 10.73
CA THR A 64 1.87 -3.00 10.91
C THR A 64 2.01 -4.36 10.24
N CYS A 65 3.12 -4.55 9.55
CA CYS A 65 3.62 -5.83 9.08
C CYS A 65 4.76 -6.29 10.00
N ASP A 66 4.66 -7.53 10.49
CA ASP A 66 5.68 -8.24 11.28
C ASP A 66 6.20 -7.42 12.48
N GLY A 67 5.32 -6.61 13.07
CA GLY A 67 5.60 -5.76 14.26
C GLY A 67 6.62 -4.64 14.04
N SER A 68 7.11 -4.41 12.82
CA SER A 68 8.21 -3.48 12.57
C SER A 68 7.99 -2.55 11.38
N THR A 69 7.29 -3.00 10.33
CA THR A 69 7.01 -2.17 9.15
C THR A 69 5.62 -1.57 9.26
N LEU A 70 5.56 -0.25 9.40
CA LEU A 70 4.34 0.53 9.48
C LEU A 70 3.88 0.96 8.09
N LEU A 71 2.59 0.78 7.83
CA LEU A 71 1.89 1.20 6.63
C LEU A 71 0.96 2.35 7.03
N PHE A 72 1.01 3.44 6.29
CA PHE A 72 0.17 4.62 6.47
C PHE A 72 -0.54 4.95 5.18
N LEU A 73 -1.86 5.14 5.27
CA LEU A 73 -2.70 5.60 4.18
C LEU A 73 -3.29 6.97 4.54
N TYR A 74 -3.41 7.84 3.54
CA TYR A 74 -3.88 9.21 3.68
C TYR A 74 -5.05 9.47 2.72
N SER A 75 -5.86 10.48 3.01
CA SER A 75 -6.94 10.94 2.12
C SER A 75 -6.42 11.76 0.94
N ASP A 76 -5.26 12.37 1.10
CA ASP A 76 -4.69 13.33 0.17
C ASP A 76 -3.17 13.46 0.37
N ALA A 77 -2.52 13.98 -0.66
CA ALA A 77 -1.08 14.16 -0.75
C ALA A 77 -0.54 15.18 0.28
N GLU A 78 -1.33 16.21 0.61
CA GLU A 78 -0.94 17.25 1.58
C GLU A 78 -0.82 16.66 2.98
N SER A 79 -1.78 15.84 3.39
CA SER A 79 -1.79 15.13 4.67
C SER A 79 -0.59 14.19 4.80
N ARG A 80 -0.25 13.47 3.73
CA ARG A 80 0.96 12.65 3.65
C ARG A 80 2.23 13.49 3.80
N ASP A 81 2.37 14.58 3.04
CA ASP A 81 3.56 15.44 3.07
C ASP A 81 3.76 16.09 4.43
N ALA A 82 2.66 16.51 5.08
CA ALA A 82 2.69 17.04 6.43
C ALA A 82 3.21 16.00 7.44
N ASP A 83 2.89 14.72 7.24
CA ASP A 83 3.34 13.65 8.12
C ASP A 83 4.80 13.27 7.87
N ILE A 84 5.26 13.29 6.61
CA ILE A 84 6.70 13.21 6.28
C ILE A 84 7.48 14.31 7.01
N ALA A 85 6.97 15.55 7.02
CA ALA A 85 7.60 16.65 7.73
C ALA A 85 7.62 16.41 9.25
N SER A 86 6.54 15.87 9.81
CA SER A 86 6.48 15.47 11.22
C SER A 86 7.47 14.35 11.56
N PHE A 87 7.57 13.30 10.74
CA PHE A 87 8.55 12.22 10.92
C PHE A 87 9.97 12.75 10.87
N LYS A 88 10.29 13.66 9.94
CA LYS A 88 11.62 14.31 9.89
C LYS A 88 11.92 15.08 11.16
N SER A 89 10.96 15.86 11.66
CA SER A 89 11.14 16.61 12.91
C SER A 89 11.30 15.70 14.13
N VAL A 90 10.59 14.57 14.18
CA VAL A 90 10.73 13.57 15.25
C VAL A 90 12.06 12.81 15.16
N ALA A 91 12.56 12.57 13.94
CA ALA A 91 13.81 11.85 13.71
C ALA A 91 15.06 12.67 14.10
N GLU A 92 14.96 14.00 14.16
CA GLU A 92 16.01 14.88 14.70
C GLU A 92 16.35 14.58 16.18
N ASP A 93 15.42 13.99 16.92
CA ASP A 93 15.70 13.42 18.24
C ASP A 93 16.41 12.06 18.07
N ARG A 94 17.69 12.01 18.48
CA ARG A 94 18.54 10.81 18.34
C ARG A 94 18.05 9.60 19.12
N GLU A 95 17.14 9.77 20.08
CA GLU A 95 16.52 8.66 20.81
C GLU A 95 15.29 8.10 20.10
N SER A 96 14.85 8.74 19.01
CA SER A 96 13.71 8.31 18.20
C SER A 96 14.03 7.06 17.39
N LYS A 97 13.05 6.14 17.32
CA LYS A 97 13.10 4.97 16.43
C LYS A 97 13.10 5.34 14.94
N LEU A 98 12.74 6.58 14.61
CA LEU A 98 12.76 7.10 13.24
C LEU A 98 14.11 7.73 12.87
N SER A 99 15.02 7.94 13.82
CA SER A 99 16.32 8.55 13.53
C SER A 99 17.14 7.67 12.60
N ASN A 100 17.71 8.26 11.54
CA ASN A 100 18.47 7.56 10.50
C ASN A 100 17.70 6.42 9.79
N THR A 101 16.36 6.50 9.73
CA THR A 101 15.54 5.54 8.99
C THR A 101 15.13 6.07 7.63
N HIS A 102 14.66 5.17 6.76
CA HIS A 102 14.10 5.50 5.46
C HIS A 102 12.65 5.04 5.40
N GLY A 103 11.85 5.73 4.59
CA GLY A 103 10.54 5.26 4.18
C GLY A 103 10.38 5.26 2.67
N ILE A 104 9.50 4.40 2.18
CA ILE A 104 8.99 4.45 0.81
C ILE A 104 7.69 5.24 0.83
N THR A 105 7.50 6.15 -0.11
CA THR A 105 6.27 6.92 -0.22
C THR A 105 5.71 6.95 -1.65
N GLY A 106 4.39 6.80 -1.77
CA GLY A 106 3.64 7.04 -2.99
C GLY A 106 2.70 8.23 -2.89
N GLU A 107 1.70 8.30 -3.75
CA GLU A 107 0.81 9.47 -3.86
C GLU A 107 0.03 9.74 -2.56
N TYR A 108 -0.46 8.69 -1.90
CA TYR A 108 -1.32 8.77 -0.71
C TYR A 108 -0.91 7.81 0.40
N TRP A 109 0.34 7.36 0.42
CA TRP A 109 0.81 6.37 1.37
C TRP A 109 2.28 6.52 1.75
N ILE A 110 2.64 5.97 2.91
CA ILE A 110 4.02 5.83 3.41
C ILE A 110 4.19 4.42 3.99
N ILE A 111 5.36 3.82 3.75
CA ILE A 111 5.81 2.58 4.39
C ILE A 111 7.14 2.88 5.11
N THR A 112 7.23 2.59 6.40
CA THR A 112 8.45 2.85 7.19
C THR A 112 8.62 1.85 8.35
N PRO A 113 9.85 1.43 8.69
CA PRO A 113 11.07 1.68 7.95
C PRO A 113 11.15 0.81 6.69
N SER A 114 11.67 1.37 5.60
CA SER A 114 12.05 0.61 4.41
C SER A 114 13.05 1.41 3.56
N GLU A 115 14.16 0.76 3.21
CA GLU A 115 15.22 1.30 2.33
C GLU A 115 15.38 0.51 1.03
N ASP A 116 14.45 -0.40 0.76
CA ASP A 116 14.52 -1.29 -0.39
C ASP A 116 14.11 -0.54 -1.68
N TYR A 117 15.12 -0.18 -2.46
CA TYR A 117 14.95 0.53 -3.72
C TYR A 117 14.21 -0.28 -4.79
N ASP A 118 14.31 -1.63 -4.75
CA ASP A 118 13.61 -2.49 -5.70
C ASP A 118 12.12 -2.57 -5.37
N ILE A 119 11.77 -2.63 -4.08
CA ILE A 119 10.38 -2.49 -3.61
C ILE A 119 9.84 -1.12 -4.01
N ALA A 120 10.56 -0.04 -3.68
CA ALA A 120 10.15 1.33 -4.02
C ALA A 120 9.88 1.48 -5.51
N LYS A 121 10.78 0.99 -6.36
CA LYS A 121 10.63 1.04 -7.82
C LYS A 121 9.41 0.24 -8.30
N THR A 122 9.17 -0.93 -7.73
CA THR A 122 8.05 -1.80 -8.13
C THR A 122 6.70 -1.18 -7.77
N MET A 123 6.64 -0.45 -6.65
CA MET A 123 5.44 0.26 -6.20
C MET A 123 5.30 1.69 -6.76
N ASP A 124 6.18 2.11 -7.69
CA ASP A 124 6.30 3.51 -8.15
C ASP A 124 6.44 4.54 -7.00
N GLY A 125 7.06 4.09 -5.91
CA GLY A 125 7.34 4.87 -4.71
C GLY A 125 8.70 5.58 -4.77
N LYS A 126 8.85 6.56 -3.88
CA LYS A 126 10.08 7.34 -3.68
C LYS A 126 10.66 7.03 -2.31
N ILE A 127 11.98 6.91 -2.23
CA ILE A 127 12.67 6.81 -0.94
C ILE A 127 12.78 8.21 -0.32
N VAL A 128 12.45 8.30 0.97
CA VAL A 128 12.61 9.50 1.79
C VAL A 128 13.44 9.13 3.02
N SER A 129 14.49 9.89 3.28
CA SER A 129 15.30 9.75 4.49
C SER A 129 14.74 10.61 5.63
N PHE A 130 14.74 10.04 6.83
CA PHE A 130 14.47 10.71 8.09
C PHE A 130 15.81 10.90 8.84
N PRO A 131 16.18 12.14 9.21
CA PRO A 131 17.51 12.49 9.71
C PRO A 131 17.88 11.92 11.09
#